data_AF-A0AAW2YD89-F1
#
_entry.id   AF-A0AAW2YD89-F1
#
_cell.length_a   1.000
_cell.length_b   1.000
_cell.length_c   1.000
_cell.angle_alpha   90.00
_cell.angle_beta   90.00
_cell.angle_gamma   90.00
#
_symmetry.space_group_name_H-M   'P 1'
#
loop_
_entity.id
_entity.type
_entity.pdbx_description
1 polymer ?
#
loop_
_entity_poly.entity_id
_entity_poly.type
_entity_poly.pdbx_seq_one_letter_code
_entity_poly.pdbx_strand_id
1 'polypeptide(L)'
;MSEVITGRLPDPPGLKLKKEGLRAKHPVVFVPGIVTGGLELWEGHQCANKLFRKRLWGGRSENFIRVFIENFKLFWDGLFCSPLCWMEHMSLDNETGLDPVGIRVRPVTGLVAADYFALGYFVWAVLIANLAQIGYEEKTMYMASYDWRLSFQNTEVRDQTLSRIKSNIELMVSTNGGNKAVVVLHSMGVVYFLHFMKWVETPARWRRRWTGLVC
;
A
#
# COMPACT_ATOMS: atom_id res chain seq x y z
N MET A 1 -41.00 -5.85 -3.36
CA MET A 1 -40.82 -5.29 -4.72
C MET A 1 -39.43 -4.69 -4.79
N SER A 2 -38.48 -5.40 -5.39
CA SER A 2 -37.19 -4.83 -5.76
C SER A 2 -37.38 -4.06 -7.06
N GLU A 3 -37.38 -2.73 -7.00
CA GLU A 3 -37.34 -1.91 -8.21
C GLU A 3 -36.10 -2.28 -9.01
N VAL A 4 -36.32 -2.89 -10.17
CA VAL A 4 -35.27 -3.14 -11.15
C VAL A 4 -34.95 -1.79 -11.78
N ILE A 5 -33.74 -1.27 -11.56
CA ILE A 5 -33.28 -0.02 -12.18
C ILE A 5 -33.21 -0.26 -13.70
N THR A 6 -34.22 0.15 -14.44
CA THR A 6 -34.38 -0.02 -15.90
C THR A 6 -33.81 1.16 -16.69
N GLY A 7 -32.65 1.68 -16.29
CA GLY A 7 -31.93 2.75 -16.98
C GLY A 7 -30.55 2.31 -17.45
N ARG A 8 -30.06 2.87 -18.57
CA ARG A 8 -28.65 2.74 -18.96
C ARG A 8 -27.81 3.30 -17.80
N LEU A 9 -26.96 2.47 -17.20
CA LEU A 9 -26.09 2.93 -16.11
C LEU A 9 -25.29 4.16 -16.59
N PRO A 10 -25.17 5.21 -15.75
CA PRO A 10 -24.42 6.40 -16.12
C PRO A 10 -22.97 6.04 -16.45
N ASP A 11 -22.39 6.77 -17.40
CA ASP A 11 -20.99 6.56 -17.76
C ASP A 11 -20.09 6.68 -16.52
N PRO A 12 -19.13 5.76 -16.32
CA PRO A 12 -18.16 5.91 -15.25
C PRO A 12 -17.34 7.20 -15.45
N PRO A 13 -16.86 7.85 -14.38
CA PRO A 13 -16.16 9.13 -14.46
C PRO A 13 -15.04 9.18 -15.52
N GLY A 14 -14.22 8.15 -15.62
CA GLY A 14 -13.13 8.08 -16.59
C GLY A 14 -13.60 8.08 -18.05
N LEU A 15 -14.75 7.45 -18.33
CA LEU A 15 -15.35 7.47 -19.67
C LEU A 15 -15.94 8.85 -20.00
N LYS A 16 -16.54 9.51 -19.01
CA LYS A 16 -17.02 10.90 -19.16
C LYS A 16 -15.86 11.85 -19.47
N LEU A 17 -14.77 11.79 -18.69
CA LEU A 17 -13.57 12.61 -18.91
C LEU A 17 -12.92 12.33 -20.26
N LYS A 18 -12.92 11.08 -20.72
CA LYS A 18 -12.44 10.71 -22.06
C LYS A 18 -13.28 11.35 -23.17
N LYS A 19 -14.61 11.36 -23.03
CA LYS A 19 -15.52 12.03 -23.99
C LYS A 19 -15.34 13.54 -24.02
N GLU A 20 -14.98 14.14 -22.89
CA GLU A 20 -14.60 15.56 -22.78
C GLU A 20 -13.20 15.85 -23.37
N GLY A 21 -12.47 14.83 -23.83
CA GLY A 21 -11.17 14.98 -24.48
C GLY A 21 -9.98 15.06 -23.53
N LEU A 22 -10.17 14.79 -22.23
CA LEU A 22 -9.07 14.79 -21.25
C LEU A 22 -8.10 13.62 -21.50
N ARG A 23 -6.82 13.88 -21.24
CA ARG A 23 -5.73 12.92 -21.38
C ARG A 23 -4.78 13.02 -20.19
N ALA A 24 -4.03 11.94 -19.94
CA ALA A 24 -2.96 11.93 -18.96
C ALA A 24 -1.93 13.04 -19.23
N LYS A 25 -1.54 13.77 -18.18
CA LYS A 25 -0.60 14.90 -18.27
C LYS A 25 0.40 14.90 -17.12
N HIS A 26 -0.09 14.83 -15.89
CA HIS A 26 0.74 14.87 -14.69
C HIS A 26 0.88 13.46 -14.12
N PRO A 27 2.08 12.99 -13.73
CA PRO A 27 2.19 11.69 -13.09
C PRO A 27 1.42 11.70 -11.76
N VAL A 28 0.79 10.60 -11.39
CA VAL A 28 -0.05 10.51 -10.18
C VAL A 28 0.62 9.62 -9.15
N VAL A 29 0.71 10.10 -7.91
CA VAL A 29 1.26 9.35 -6.78
C VAL A 29 0.18 9.14 -5.74
N PHE A 30 -0.09 7.89 -5.39
CA PHE A 30 -1.04 7.51 -4.37
C PHE A 30 -0.31 7.23 -3.06
N VAL A 31 -0.74 7.86 -1.97
CA VAL A 31 -0.22 7.58 -0.62
C VAL A 31 -1.33 6.98 0.22
N PRO A 32 -1.28 5.67 0.51
CA PRO A 32 -2.34 4.96 1.21
C PRO A 32 -2.41 5.34 2.69
N GLY A 33 -3.57 5.09 3.28
CA GLY A 33 -3.78 5.22 4.72
C GLY A 33 -3.37 3.98 5.49
N ILE A 34 -3.62 4.03 6.80
CA ILE A 34 -3.44 2.88 7.68
C ILE A 34 -4.21 1.68 7.12
N VAL A 35 -3.64 0.49 7.28
CA VAL A 35 -4.30 -0.76 6.92
C VAL A 35 -4.53 -0.98 5.41
N THR A 36 -4.30 0.03 4.56
CA THR A 36 -4.72 -0.01 3.15
C THR A 36 -3.69 -0.69 2.23
N GLY A 37 -2.42 -0.76 2.64
CA GLY A 37 -1.36 -1.42 1.90
C GLY A 37 -1.22 -2.89 2.28
N GLY A 38 -1.05 -3.77 1.28
CA GLY A 38 -0.78 -5.18 1.52
C GLY A 38 0.59 -5.40 2.17
N LEU A 39 0.69 -6.43 3.02
CA LEU A 39 1.93 -6.85 3.67
C LEU A 39 2.20 -8.32 3.35
N GLU A 40 3.43 -8.64 2.97
CA GLU A 40 3.87 -10.00 2.60
C GLU A 40 5.02 -10.50 3.47
N LEU A 41 5.05 -11.81 3.71
CA LEU A 41 6.06 -12.46 4.53
C LEU A 41 7.33 -12.73 3.73
N TRP A 42 8.49 -12.39 4.30
CA TRP A 42 9.82 -12.65 3.74
C TRP A 42 10.64 -13.60 4.61
N GLU A 43 10.38 -13.63 5.91
CA GLU A 43 11.01 -14.55 6.86
C GLU A 43 10.06 -14.76 8.03
N GLY A 44 9.96 -15.98 8.54
CA GLY A 44 9.06 -16.30 9.65
C GLY A 44 9.43 -17.62 10.32
N HIS A 45 8.80 -17.86 11.47
CA HIS A 45 8.97 -19.09 12.24
C HIS A 45 8.32 -20.29 11.55
N GLN A 46 8.58 -21.49 12.08
CA GLN A 46 8.15 -22.76 11.47
C GLN A 46 6.65 -22.82 11.14
N CYS A 47 5.81 -22.16 11.96
CA CYS A 47 4.37 -22.10 11.78
C CYS A 47 3.94 -21.31 10.52
N ALA A 48 4.83 -20.48 9.94
CA ALA A 48 4.59 -19.69 8.73
C ALA A 48 5.45 -20.11 7.52
N ASN A 49 6.21 -21.21 7.59
CA ASN A 49 7.13 -21.64 6.52
C ASN A 49 6.46 -21.77 5.13
N LYS A 50 5.16 -22.14 5.08
CA LYS A 50 4.39 -22.27 3.82
C LYS A 50 3.90 -20.93 3.25
N LEU A 51 4.21 -19.82 3.90
CA LEU A 51 3.72 -18.48 3.61
C LEU A 51 4.78 -17.52 3.05
N PHE A 52 5.99 -18.00 2.74
CA PHE A 52 7.01 -17.18 2.09
C PHE A 52 6.46 -16.50 0.82
N ARG A 53 6.62 -15.17 0.75
CA ARG A 53 6.11 -14.25 -0.28
C ARG A 53 4.60 -14.28 -0.51
N LYS A 54 3.84 -14.76 0.48
CA LYS A 54 2.38 -14.64 0.49
C LYS A 54 1.97 -13.42 1.31
N ARG A 55 0.86 -12.79 0.92
CA ARG A 55 0.27 -11.68 1.66
C ARG A 55 -0.29 -12.18 2.99
N LEU A 56 0.23 -11.64 4.10
CA LEU A 56 -0.34 -11.77 5.43
C LEU A 56 -1.46 -10.74 5.68
N TRP A 57 -1.41 -9.62 4.94
CA TRP A 57 -2.40 -8.55 4.97
C TRP A 57 -2.77 -8.09 3.56
N GLY A 58 -4.07 -7.92 3.29
CA GLY A 58 -4.60 -7.44 2.01
C GLY A 58 -4.57 -8.45 0.84
N GLY A 59 -5.45 -8.27 -0.16
CA GLY A 59 -5.51 -9.07 -1.40
C GLY A 59 -6.88 -9.73 -1.67
N ARG A 60 -7.05 -10.31 -2.87
CA ARG A 60 -8.20 -11.19 -3.19
C ARG A 60 -8.13 -12.45 -2.33
N SER A 61 -8.92 -12.47 -1.28
CA SER A 61 -9.97 -13.48 -1.07
C SER A 61 -9.62 -14.98 -0.95
N GLU A 62 -8.36 -15.41 -0.90
CA GLU A 62 -8.07 -16.75 -0.38
C GLU A 62 -7.49 -16.69 1.03
N ASN A 63 -6.38 -16.01 1.27
CA ASN A 63 -5.77 -16.05 2.62
C ASN A 63 -6.47 -15.14 3.64
N PHE A 64 -6.94 -13.94 3.26
CA PHE A 64 -7.58 -13.02 4.21
C PHE A 64 -9.00 -13.46 4.62
N ILE A 65 -9.78 -14.00 3.68
CA ILE A 65 -11.12 -14.57 3.96
C ILE A 65 -10.98 -15.87 4.77
N ARG A 66 -9.98 -16.71 4.47
CA ARG A 66 -9.74 -17.94 5.22
C ARG A 66 -9.16 -17.69 6.62
N VAL A 67 -8.57 -16.52 6.88
CA VAL A 67 -8.13 -16.10 8.23
C VAL A 67 -9.24 -15.44 9.04
N PHE A 68 -10.14 -14.66 8.43
CA PHE A 68 -11.10 -13.82 9.18
C PHE A 68 -12.59 -14.16 9.01
N ILE A 69 -13.03 -14.81 7.93
CA ILE A 69 -14.47 -14.92 7.58
C ILE A 69 -14.96 -16.38 7.49
N GLU A 70 -14.16 -17.33 7.00
CA GLU A 70 -14.56 -18.74 6.90
C GLU A 70 -14.25 -19.54 8.18
N ASN A 71 -15.22 -19.51 9.10
CA ASN A 71 -15.51 -20.49 10.16
C ASN A 71 -14.52 -21.66 10.31
N PHE A 72 -13.69 -21.62 11.36
CA PHE A 72 -13.25 -22.69 12.30
C PHE A 72 -12.72 -24.06 11.79
N LYS A 73 -13.02 -24.49 10.56
CA LYS A 73 -12.78 -25.84 10.04
C LYS A 73 -11.46 -25.95 9.27
N LEU A 74 -11.19 -25.02 8.35
CA LEU A 74 -9.91 -24.95 7.63
C LEU A 74 -8.73 -24.52 8.50
N PHE A 75 -9.06 -23.88 9.62
CA PHE A 75 -8.13 -23.45 10.65
C PHE A 75 -7.64 -24.62 11.52
N TRP A 76 -8.48 -25.64 11.73
CA TRP A 76 -8.14 -26.87 12.47
C TRP A 76 -7.38 -27.89 11.60
N ASP A 77 -7.57 -27.86 10.28
CA ASP A 77 -6.98 -28.81 9.32
C ASP A 77 -5.51 -28.49 8.92
N GLY A 78 -4.83 -27.54 9.57
CA GLY A 78 -3.37 -27.32 9.42
C GLY A 78 -2.91 -26.79 8.05
N LEU A 79 -3.84 -26.31 7.22
CA LEU A 79 -3.55 -25.74 5.90
C LEU A 79 -3.15 -24.25 5.97
N PHE A 80 -3.44 -23.60 7.11
CA PHE A 80 -3.21 -22.18 7.37
C PHE A 80 -2.37 -21.90 8.61
N CYS A 81 -1.80 -20.70 8.61
CA CYS A 81 -1.18 -20.11 9.78
C CYS A 81 -2.25 -19.89 10.87
N SER A 82 -1.99 -20.40 12.08
CA SER A 82 -2.85 -20.17 13.25
C SER A 82 -2.94 -18.67 13.56
N PRO A 83 -3.93 -18.17 14.29
CA PRO A 83 -4.08 -16.74 14.54
C PRO A 83 -3.00 -16.28 15.53
N LEU A 84 -2.52 -17.17 16.40
CA LEU A 84 -1.36 -16.94 17.24
C LEU A 84 -0.11 -16.78 16.38
N CYS A 85 0.10 -17.66 15.40
CA CYS A 85 1.23 -17.52 14.47
C CYS A 85 1.08 -16.25 13.61
N TRP A 86 -0.10 -15.94 13.11
CA TRP A 86 -0.33 -14.72 12.32
C TRP A 86 -0.10 -13.47 13.17
N MET A 87 -0.61 -13.45 14.40
CA MET A 87 -0.43 -12.35 15.35
C MET A 87 1.04 -12.17 15.73
N GLU A 88 1.77 -13.27 15.94
CA GLU A 88 3.23 -13.25 16.15
C GLU A 88 3.96 -12.59 14.98
N HIS A 89 3.59 -12.93 13.73
CA HIS A 89 4.25 -12.38 12.54
C HIS A 89 3.82 -10.95 12.18
N MET A 90 2.64 -10.53 12.61
CA MET A 90 2.12 -9.18 12.38
C MET A 90 2.46 -8.20 13.50
N SER A 91 2.81 -8.69 14.69
CA SER A 91 3.28 -7.87 15.80
C SER A 91 4.64 -7.24 15.49
N LEU A 92 4.86 -6.06 16.05
CA LEU A 92 6.17 -5.43 16.09
C LEU A 92 6.84 -5.73 17.43
N ASP A 93 8.16 -5.68 17.45
CA ASP A 93 8.95 -5.71 18.66
C ASP A 93 8.60 -4.50 19.55
N ASN A 94 8.35 -4.77 20.83
CA ASN A 94 7.79 -3.77 21.74
C ASN A 94 8.80 -2.68 22.16
N GLU A 95 10.11 -2.96 22.04
CA GLU A 95 11.16 -2.01 22.40
C GLU A 95 11.60 -1.21 21.17
N THR A 96 11.93 -1.89 20.08
CA THR A 96 12.48 -1.26 18.87
C THR A 96 11.41 -0.69 17.93
N GLY A 97 10.18 -1.20 18.00
CA GLY A 97 9.12 -0.89 17.04
C GLY A 97 9.44 -1.34 15.62
N LEU A 98 10.30 -2.36 15.46
CA LEU A 98 10.66 -3.00 14.19
C LEU A 98 10.12 -4.43 14.14
N ASP A 99 10.43 -5.17 13.06
CA ASP A 99 10.05 -6.59 13.02
C ASP A 99 10.82 -7.38 14.11
N PRO A 100 10.18 -8.33 14.81
CA PRO A 100 10.86 -9.22 15.75
C PRO A 100 11.97 -10.04 15.09
N VAL A 101 12.94 -10.49 15.89
CA VAL A 101 14.04 -11.36 15.41
C VAL A 101 13.47 -12.63 14.77
N GLY A 102 13.95 -12.97 13.57
CA GLY A 102 13.49 -14.15 12.82
C GLY A 102 12.18 -13.94 12.04
N ILE A 103 11.65 -12.72 12.03
CA ILE A 103 10.45 -12.35 11.26
C ILE A 103 10.77 -11.16 10.37
N ARG A 104 10.38 -11.23 9.09
CA ARG A 104 10.44 -10.10 8.16
C ARG A 104 9.14 -10.02 7.38
N VAL A 105 8.46 -8.90 7.53
CA VAL A 105 7.24 -8.57 6.77
C VAL A 105 7.47 -7.29 6.01
N ARG A 106 7.10 -7.25 4.72
CA ARG A 106 7.37 -6.11 3.84
C ARG A 106 6.10 -5.62 3.16
N PRO A 107 6.00 -4.30 2.89
CA PRO A 107 4.90 -3.79 2.10
C PRO A 107 4.98 -4.34 0.68
N VAL A 108 3.83 -4.74 0.14
CA VAL A 108 3.69 -5.10 -1.27
C VAL A 108 3.98 -3.85 -2.10
N THR A 109 4.79 -4.00 -3.15
CA THR A 109 5.22 -2.88 -4.00
C THR A 109 4.38 -2.76 -5.28
N GLY A 110 4.34 -1.55 -5.85
CA GLY A 110 3.71 -1.29 -7.16
C GLY A 110 2.20 -1.11 -7.09
N LEU A 111 1.56 -0.93 -8.26
CA LEU A 111 0.11 -0.73 -8.34
C LEU A 111 -0.69 -1.94 -7.87
N VAL A 112 -0.07 -3.12 -7.86
CA VAL A 112 -0.64 -4.35 -7.29
C VAL A 112 -0.88 -4.25 -5.77
N ALA A 113 -0.25 -3.28 -5.10
CA ALA A 113 -0.55 -2.93 -3.71
C ALA A 113 -1.87 -2.14 -3.54
N ALA A 114 -2.33 -1.50 -4.62
CA ALA A 114 -3.61 -0.78 -4.71
C ALA A 114 -4.79 -1.73 -4.95
N ASP A 115 -4.50 -2.96 -5.37
CA ASP A 115 -5.49 -3.97 -5.72
C ASP A 115 -6.08 -4.63 -4.46
N TYR A 116 -7.40 -4.50 -4.35
CA TYR A 116 -8.31 -5.27 -3.48
C TYR A 116 -7.76 -5.50 -2.07
N PHE A 117 -8.00 -4.54 -1.18
CA PHE A 117 -7.59 -4.64 0.21
C PHE A 117 -8.45 -5.65 1.01
N ALA A 118 -9.77 -5.64 0.82
CA ALA A 118 -10.72 -6.64 1.32
C ALA A 118 -11.97 -6.66 0.42
N LEU A 119 -12.83 -7.69 0.52
CA LEU A 119 -14.13 -7.70 -0.17
C LEU A 119 -14.91 -6.43 0.17
N GLY A 120 -15.27 -5.63 -0.84
CA GLY A 120 -16.03 -4.39 -0.68
C GLY A 120 -15.23 -3.11 -0.46
N TYR A 121 -13.91 -3.19 -0.20
CA TYR A 121 -13.05 -2.02 0.01
C TYR A 121 -12.10 -1.80 -1.18
N PHE A 122 -12.52 -0.91 -2.10
CA PHE A 122 -11.88 -0.69 -3.40
C PHE A 122 -11.30 0.73 -3.57
N VAL A 123 -10.72 1.31 -2.51
CA VAL A 123 -10.36 2.74 -2.44
C VAL A 123 -9.57 3.20 -3.67
N TRP A 124 -8.56 2.44 -4.10
CA TRP A 124 -7.66 2.84 -5.17
C TRP A 124 -7.95 2.18 -6.52
N ALA A 125 -8.40 0.92 -6.53
CA ALA A 125 -8.65 0.18 -7.77
C ALA A 125 -9.67 0.88 -8.68
N VAL A 126 -10.74 1.44 -8.11
CA VAL A 126 -11.76 2.19 -8.88
C VAL A 126 -11.15 3.47 -9.47
N LEU A 127 -10.32 4.20 -8.70
CA LEU A 127 -9.67 5.40 -9.17
C LEU A 127 -8.68 5.10 -10.31
N ILE A 128 -7.83 4.08 -10.13
CA ILE A 128 -6.87 3.62 -11.15
C ILE A 128 -7.58 3.21 -12.43
N ALA A 129 -8.68 2.46 -12.33
CA ALA A 129 -9.47 2.06 -13.50
C ALA A 129 -10.04 3.26 -14.27
N ASN A 130 -10.48 4.31 -13.57
CA ASN A 130 -10.97 5.53 -14.21
C ASN A 130 -9.83 6.36 -14.83
N LEU A 131 -8.67 6.44 -14.19
CA LEU A 131 -7.49 7.11 -14.75
C LEU A 131 -6.97 6.39 -16.01
N ALA A 132 -7.01 5.05 -16.02
CA ALA A 132 -6.62 4.27 -17.19
C ALA A 132 -7.45 4.62 -18.44
N GLN A 133 -8.73 4.99 -18.28
CA GLN A 133 -9.60 5.39 -19.41
C GLN A 133 -9.09 6.63 -20.15
N ILE A 134 -8.37 7.52 -19.47
CA ILE A 134 -7.80 8.76 -20.05
C ILE A 134 -6.29 8.62 -20.36
N GLY A 135 -5.76 7.39 -20.36
CA GLY A 135 -4.39 7.10 -20.81
C GLY A 135 -3.34 7.05 -19.70
N TYR A 136 -3.73 6.96 -18.43
CA TYR A 136 -2.78 6.62 -17.37
C TYR A 136 -2.43 5.13 -17.41
N GLU A 137 -1.21 4.81 -17.01
CA GLU A 137 -0.64 3.46 -16.98
C GLU A 137 0.40 3.36 -15.86
N GLU A 138 1.01 2.19 -15.67
CA GLU A 138 1.97 1.95 -14.58
C GLU A 138 3.16 2.93 -14.58
N LYS A 139 3.62 3.36 -15.76
CA LYS A 139 4.74 4.33 -15.83
C LYS A 139 4.36 5.75 -15.42
N THR A 140 3.06 6.07 -15.39
CA THR A 140 2.53 7.41 -15.04
C THR A 140 1.79 7.42 -13.70
N MET A 141 1.72 6.27 -13.02
CA MET A 141 1.07 6.11 -11.72
C MET A 141 1.96 5.35 -10.74
N TYR A 142 2.11 5.86 -9.52
CA TYR A 142 2.91 5.23 -8.49
C TYR A 142 2.13 5.08 -7.19
N MET A 143 2.11 3.87 -6.62
CA MET A 143 1.60 3.62 -5.28
C MET A 143 2.78 3.65 -4.30
N ALA A 144 2.83 4.68 -3.47
CA ALA A 144 3.81 4.84 -2.40
C ALA A 144 3.45 3.94 -1.22
N SER A 145 3.57 2.61 -1.41
CA SER A 145 3.30 1.65 -0.36
C SER A 145 4.38 1.67 0.72
N TYR A 146 3.93 1.60 1.96
CA TYR A 146 4.76 1.59 3.16
C TYR A 146 4.14 0.68 4.21
N ASP A 147 4.95 0.22 5.16
CA ASP A 147 4.45 -0.55 6.29
C ASP A 147 3.80 0.38 7.31
N TRP A 148 2.47 0.39 7.28
CA TRP A 148 1.63 1.25 8.10
C TRP A 148 1.64 0.86 9.59
N ARG A 149 2.28 -0.25 9.98
CA ARG A 149 2.47 -0.63 11.38
C ARG A 149 3.60 0.18 12.03
N LEU A 150 4.61 0.56 11.25
CA LEU A 150 5.82 1.22 11.76
C LEU A 150 5.57 2.71 12.05
N SER A 151 6.37 3.26 12.97
CA SER A 151 6.55 4.71 13.06
C SER A 151 7.12 5.25 11.75
N PHE A 152 6.79 6.51 11.42
CA PHE A 152 7.15 7.08 10.12
C PHE A 152 8.67 7.11 9.90
N GLN A 153 9.45 7.36 10.95
CA GLN A 153 10.91 7.35 10.92
C GLN A 153 11.45 5.94 10.68
N ASN A 154 10.87 4.93 11.32
CA ASN A 154 11.30 3.54 11.16
C ASN A 154 11.05 3.02 9.74
N THR A 155 10.10 3.59 8.98
CA THR A 155 9.93 3.24 7.56
C THR A 155 11.14 3.61 6.70
N GLU A 156 11.88 4.67 7.08
CA GLU A 156 13.15 5.01 6.43
C GLU A 156 14.27 4.11 6.92
N VAL A 157 14.40 3.92 8.23
CA VAL A 157 15.46 3.07 8.81
C VAL A 157 15.43 1.66 8.23
N ARG A 158 14.25 1.01 8.23
CA ARG A 158 14.09 -0.38 7.83
C ARG A 158 14.12 -0.57 6.31
N ASP A 159 13.35 0.23 5.58
CA ASP A 159 13.05 -0.03 4.16
C ASP A 159 13.54 1.06 3.21
N GLN A 160 14.08 2.17 3.75
CA GLN A 160 14.45 3.36 2.99
C GLN A 160 13.24 3.95 2.22
N THR A 161 12.06 3.86 2.83
CA THR A 161 10.77 4.17 2.17
C THR A 161 10.70 5.63 1.73
N LEU A 162 11.14 6.58 2.55
CA LEU A 162 11.10 8.01 2.21
C LEU A 162 12.09 8.31 1.07
N SER A 163 13.28 7.72 1.12
CA SER A 163 14.26 7.79 0.03
C SER A 163 13.71 7.21 -1.28
N ARG A 164 13.01 6.08 -1.23
CA ARG A 164 12.37 5.45 -2.41
C ARG A 164 11.24 6.33 -2.97
N ILE A 165 10.35 6.86 -2.12
CA ILE A 165 9.26 7.76 -2.54
C ILE A 165 9.85 8.97 -3.25
N LYS A 166 10.88 9.60 -2.67
CA LYS A 166 11.57 10.73 -3.28
C LYS A 166 12.10 10.37 -4.68
N SER A 167 12.87 9.30 -4.77
CA SER A 167 13.53 8.89 -6.01
C SER A 167 12.51 8.55 -7.11
N ASN A 168 11.40 7.90 -6.75
CA ASN A 168 10.32 7.58 -7.70
C ASN A 168 9.60 8.86 -8.20
N ILE A 169 9.31 9.81 -7.31
CA ILE A 169 8.69 11.08 -7.72
C ILE A 169 9.61 11.85 -8.68
N GLU A 170 10.90 11.98 -8.34
CA GLU A 170 11.89 12.65 -9.17
C GLU A 170 12.01 11.97 -10.55
N LEU A 171 12.07 10.63 -10.57
CA LEU A 171 12.11 9.86 -11.79
C LEU A 171 10.85 10.10 -12.64
N MET A 172 9.66 9.95 -12.07
CA MET A 172 8.39 10.14 -12.77
C MET A 172 8.28 11.52 -13.41
N VAL A 173 8.67 12.58 -12.69
CA VAL A 173 8.67 13.96 -13.23
C VAL A 173 9.66 14.08 -14.38
N SER A 174 10.88 13.55 -14.22
CA SER A 174 11.92 13.63 -15.25
C SER A 174 11.54 12.89 -16.53
N THR A 175 10.91 11.72 -16.42
CA THR A 175 10.51 10.90 -17.57
C THR A 175 9.18 11.32 -18.18
N ASN A 176 8.42 12.20 -17.51
CA ASN A 176 7.14 12.72 -17.99
C ASN A 176 7.26 14.17 -18.49
N GLY A 177 8.38 14.50 -19.14
CA GLY A 177 8.62 15.81 -19.77
C GLY A 177 8.70 16.98 -18.78
N GLY A 178 9.06 16.72 -17.52
CA GLY A 178 9.14 17.75 -16.47
C GLY A 178 7.79 18.15 -15.87
N ASN A 179 6.69 17.48 -16.22
CA ASN A 179 5.39 17.76 -15.62
C ASN A 179 5.39 17.35 -14.14
N LYS A 180 5.04 18.30 -13.26
CA LYS A 180 4.95 18.09 -11.80
C LYS A 180 3.98 16.95 -11.46
N ALA A 181 4.34 16.13 -10.47
CA ALA A 181 3.50 15.06 -9.97
C ALA A 181 2.29 15.60 -9.18
N VAL A 182 1.15 14.91 -9.32
CA VAL A 182 -0.06 15.11 -8.50
C VAL A 182 -0.08 14.01 -7.43
N VAL A 183 -0.16 14.42 -6.17
CA VAL A 183 -0.14 13.49 -5.04
C VAL A 183 -1.54 13.37 -4.46
N VAL A 184 -2.09 12.16 -4.42
CA VAL A 184 -3.40 11.82 -3.87
C VAL A 184 -3.19 11.11 -2.53
N LEU A 185 -3.64 11.77 -1.46
CA LEU A 185 -3.41 11.36 -0.08
C LEU A 185 -4.71 10.85 0.56
N HIS A 186 -4.63 9.78 1.35
CA HIS A 186 -5.80 9.23 2.04
C HIS A 186 -5.50 8.91 3.51
N SER A 187 -6.38 9.35 4.43
CA SER A 187 -6.31 9.04 5.87
C SER A 187 -4.89 9.28 6.44
N MET A 188 -4.30 8.30 7.12
CA MET A 188 -2.92 8.38 7.66
C MET A 188 -1.88 8.76 6.60
N GLY A 189 -2.11 8.45 5.32
CA GLY A 189 -1.25 8.83 4.21
C GLY A 189 -1.07 10.34 4.06
N VAL A 190 -2.04 11.14 4.51
CA VAL A 190 -1.92 12.61 4.56
C VAL A 190 -0.81 13.02 5.53
N VAL A 191 -0.84 12.47 6.75
CA VAL A 191 0.14 12.79 7.80
C VAL A 191 1.51 12.19 7.47
N TYR A 192 1.54 10.99 6.90
CA TYR A 192 2.77 10.36 6.42
C TYR A 192 3.45 11.19 5.32
N PHE A 193 2.67 11.69 4.35
CA PHE A 193 3.23 12.53 3.30
C PHE A 193 3.67 13.90 3.83
N LEU A 194 2.97 14.48 4.80
CA LEU A 194 3.45 15.69 5.48
C LEU A 194 4.79 15.45 6.19
N HIS A 195 4.95 14.31 6.86
CA HIS A 195 6.21 13.89 7.45
C HIS A 195 7.30 13.75 6.37
N PHE A 196 7.00 13.10 5.25
CA PHE A 196 7.90 13.02 4.10
C PHE A 196 8.35 14.40 3.61
N MET A 197 7.43 15.36 3.45
CA MET A 197 7.75 16.72 3.01
C MET A 197 8.73 17.43 3.97
N LYS A 198 8.56 17.24 5.28
CA LYS A 198 9.51 17.78 6.27
C LYS A 198 10.84 17.02 6.30
N TRP A 199 10.82 15.73 6.06
CA TRP A 199 12.02 14.92 5.93
C TRP A 199 12.86 15.34 4.72
N VAL A 200 12.26 15.61 3.55
CA VAL A 200 13.01 16.05 2.35
C VAL A 200 13.59 17.45 2.48
N GLU A 201 12.91 18.37 3.18
CA GLU A 201 13.41 19.72 3.50
C GLU A 201 14.64 19.66 4.43
N THR A 202 14.78 18.58 5.20
CA THR A 202 15.86 18.45 6.18
C THR A 202 17.21 18.23 5.48
N PRO A 203 18.26 19.02 5.81
CA PRO A 203 19.58 18.86 5.22
C PRO A 203 20.12 17.43 5.38
N ALA A 204 20.86 16.94 4.38
CA ALA A 204 21.35 15.56 4.37
C ALA A 204 22.15 15.18 5.63
N ARG A 205 22.89 16.13 6.21
CA ARG A 205 23.62 15.96 7.48
C ARG A 205 22.71 15.63 8.67
N TRP A 206 21.48 16.14 8.67
CA TRP A 206 20.51 15.95 9.74
C TRP A 206 19.61 14.73 9.52
N ARG A 207 19.35 14.34 8.27
CA ARG A 207 18.53 13.15 7.96
C ARG A 207 19.06 11.86 8.61
N ARG A 208 20.39 11.68 8.66
CA ARG A 208 21.04 10.54 9.36
C ARG A 208 20.92 10.58 10.88
N ARG A 209 20.69 11.76 11.47
CA ARG A 209 20.54 11.95 12.92
C ARG A 209 19.11 11.68 13.38
N TRP A 210 18.11 11.95 12.54
CA TRP A 210 16.71 11.58 12.79
C TRP A 210 16.47 10.07 12.68
N THR A 211 17.19 9.37 11.80
CA THR A 211 17.11 7.90 11.67
C THR A 211 17.82 7.14 12.80
N GLY A 212 18.61 7.82 13.64
CA GLY A 212 19.36 7.23 14.75
C GLY A 212 18.82 7.58 16.13
N LEU A 213 17.71 8.32 16.24
CA LEU A 213 16.97 8.49 17.48
C LEU A 213 16.07 7.27 17.66
N VAL A 214 16.69 6.18 18.11
CA VAL A 214 16.01 5.09 18.81
C VAL A 214 15.48 5.71 20.11
N CYS A 215 14.17 5.66 20.33
CA CYS A 215 13.61 5.99 21.65
C CYS A 215 14.12 5.00 22.70
#